data_AF-A0A9N8MT56-F1
#
_entry.id   AF-A0A9N8MT56-F1
#
_cell.length_a   1.000
_cell.length_b   1.000
_cell.length_c   1.000
_cell.angle_alpha   90.00
_cell.angle_beta   90.00
_cell.angle_gamma   90.00
#
_symmetry.space_group_name_H-M   'P 1'
#
loop_
_entity.id
_entity.type
_entity.pdbx_description
1 polymer ?
#
loop_
_entity_poly.entity_id
_entity_poly.type
_entity_poly.pdbx_seq_one_letter_code
_entity_poly.pdbx_strand_id
1 'polypeptide(L)'
;MSGLSSLRRALKNTAGGVVLSLVFAGCATWSAPTSVNDAPLRERAVSASKQDVRVSAAVLGSEDSKRVFGADINKTKVQPLWIEVENRTSQPLWLLQSGTDPDYFSPLEVAWSLHTLVGGVTNTSIDNYFNTLGFKNPIPPGETDAGFLFTNPDRNPKLVNIDLFGARTLIPFTLFVPVPDDVPDSRLALTLFQYPDSAVTDCRDLASLRAALERLPCCASDQHVTASADPLNVIVVGKLEDIGAAMVRRGYHRELRESDLAQWVLGRKPDVVLRKEAQADAPLTSIRAWLAPIRFNDESVYVAQVGRPVGGRFARRGTGDDVLYADVDEARNFLVQDMTYSSGLEKLGFVNGVGPATQSSPRTTLNGAHYFTDGLRVVMFFVTRPLSFSKVEILDWAPFMELRDPAVREENGDARK
;
A
#
# COMPACT_ATOMS: atom_id res chain seq x y z
N MET A 1 9.33 60.69 42.29
CA MET A 1 9.43 59.29 41.78
C MET A 1 8.06 58.63 41.53
N SER A 2 6.99 59.36 41.17
CA SER A 2 5.65 58.79 40.97
C SER A 2 5.19 58.72 39.49
N GLY A 3 5.86 59.40 38.56
CA GLY A 3 5.45 59.45 37.14
C GLY A 3 5.93 58.28 36.28
N LEU A 4 7.01 57.58 36.66
CA LEU A 4 7.57 56.48 35.86
C LEU A 4 6.84 55.13 36.04
N SER A 5 6.09 54.95 37.13
CA SER A 5 5.38 53.69 37.41
C SER A 5 4.06 53.59 36.67
N SER A 6 3.35 54.70 36.47
CA SER A 6 2.09 54.75 35.71
C SER A 6 2.32 54.52 34.21
N LEU A 7 3.38 55.11 33.64
CA LEU A 7 3.75 54.92 32.23
C LEU A 7 4.11 53.45 31.90
N ARG A 8 4.88 52.79 32.78
CA ARG A 8 5.25 51.36 32.61
C ARG A 8 4.05 50.42 32.71
N ARG A 9 3.06 50.75 33.54
CA ARG A 9 1.83 49.95 33.71
C ARG A 9 0.87 50.15 32.52
N ALA A 10 0.78 51.37 31.99
CA ALA A 10 0.04 51.66 30.77
C ALA A 10 0.63 50.93 29.55
N LEU A 11 1.96 50.98 29.37
CA LEU A 11 2.69 50.30 28.27
C LEU A 11 2.59 48.77 28.34
N LYS A 12 2.60 48.16 29.55
CA LYS A 12 2.37 46.71 29.70
C LYS A 12 0.95 46.30 29.34
N ASN A 13 -0.05 47.12 29.65
CA ASN A 13 -1.44 46.84 29.30
C ASN A 13 -1.72 47.07 27.81
N THR A 14 -1.07 48.05 27.17
CA THR A 14 -1.15 48.23 25.71
C THR A 14 -0.37 47.15 24.96
N ALA A 15 0.82 46.76 25.44
CA ALA A 15 1.56 45.64 24.85
C ALA A 15 0.83 44.30 25.02
N GLY A 16 0.22 44.04 26.18
CA GLY A 16 -0.62 42.88 26.42
C GLY A 16 -1.89 42.88 25.56
N GLY A 17 -2.52 44.04 25.37
CA GLY A 17 -3.67 44.21 24.47
C GLY A 17 -3.30 44.01 23.00
N VAL A 18 -2.18 44.58 22.53
CA VAL A 18 -1.71 44.44 21.15
C VAL A 18 -1.23 43.02 20.84
N VAL A 19 -0.59 42.32 21.79
CA VAL A 19 -0.23 40.90 21.65
C VAL A 19 -1.49 40.02 21.64
N LEU A 20 -2.50 40.31 22.47
CA LEU A 20 -3.78 39.58 22.45
C LEU A 20 -4.55 39.84 21.14
N SER A 21 -4.54 41.07 20.61
CA SER A 21 -5.15 41.41 19.33
C SER A 21 -4.42 40.81 18.11
N LEU A 22 -3.09 40.69 18.16
CA LEU A 22 -2.29 40.02 17.11
C LEU A 22 -2.50 38.49 17.11
N VAL A 23 -2.83 37.89 18.25
CA VAL A 23 -3.22 36.47 18.33
C VAL A 23 -4.60 36.21 17.69
N PHE A 24 -5.51 37.20 17.68
CA PHE A 24 -6.81 37.07 17.01
C PHE A 24 -6.82 37.41 15.51
N ALA A 25 -5.80 38.12 15.01
CA ALA A 25 -5.73 38.53 13.59
C ALA A 25 -5.18 37.45 12.63
N GLY A 26 -4.72 36.30 13.16
CA GLY A 26 -4.06 35.25 12.38
C GLY A 26 -4.93 34.01 12.05
N CYS A 27 -6.17 33.93 12.55
CA CYS A 27 -7.04 32.81 12.24
C CYS A 27 -7.67 33.01 10.86
N ALA A 28 -7.00 32.54 9.80
CA ALA A 28 -7.68 32.32 8.52
C ALA A 28 -8.90 31.45 8.81
N THR A 29 -10.08 32.05 8.76
CA THR A 29 -11.33 31.39 9.09
C THR A 29 -11.66 30.49 7.91
N TRP A 30 -11.67 29.18 8.12
CA TRP A 30 -12.11 28.25 7.09
C TRP A 30 -13.50 28.65 6.62
N SER A 31 -13.70 28.66 5.29
CA SER A 31 -15.00 28.91 4.68
C SER A 31 -15.29 27.78 3.70
N ALA A 32 -16.51 27.24 3.79
CA ALA A 32 -16.98 26.25 2.85
C ALA A 32 -17.00 26.86 1.43
N PRO A 33 -16.41 26.19 0.43
CA PRO A 33 -16.61 26.57 -0.96
C PRO A 33 -18.11 26.64 -1.30
N THR A 34 -18.51 27.66 -2.05
CA THR A 34 -19.92 27.91 -2.40
C THR A 34 -20.51 26.85 -3.34
N SER A 35 -19.67 26.17 -4.12
CA SER A 35 -20.04 25.00 -4.92
C SER A 35 -18.79 24.16 -5.20
N VAL A 36 -18.96 22.85 -5.29
CA VAL A 36 -17.89 21.96 -5.74
C VAL A 36 -17.88 21.92 -7.26
N ASN A 37 -16.89 22.58 -7.86
CA ASN A 37 -16.61 22.45 -9.28
C ASN A 37 -15.70 21.23 -9.50
N ASP A 38 -16.29 20.10 -9.89
CA ASP A 38 -15.61 18.84 -10.20
C ASP A 38 -15.23 18.70 -11.68
N ALA A 39 -15.56 19.68 -12.54
CA ALA A 39 -15.25 19.61 -13.98
C ALA A 39 -13.75 19.37 -14.28
N PRO A 40 -12.79 20.02 -13.59
CA PRO A 40 -11.37 19.73 -13.80
C PRO A 40 -10.97 18.31 -13.37
N LEU A 41 -11.69 17.72 -12.40
CA LEU A 41 -11.46 16.33 -11.97
C LEU A 41 -11.97 15.36 -13.03
N ARG A 42 -13.18 15.61 -13.56
CA ARG A 42 -13.81 14.83 -14.63
C ARG A 42 -12.98 14.82 -15.91
N GLU A 43 -12.41 15.97 -16.30
CA GLU A 43 -11.61 16.10 -17.52
C GLU A 43 -10.37 15.18 -17.52
N ARG A 44 -9.74 15.00 -16.35
CA ARG A 44 -8.55 14.15 -16.19
C ARG A 44 -8.82 12.79 -15.54
N ALA A 45 -10.09 12.44 -15.36
CA ALA A 45 -10.46 11.19 -14.71
C ALA A 45 -10.09 10.00 -15.58
N VAL A 46 -9.64 8.93 -14.94
CA VAL A 46 -9.47 7.63 -15.61
C VAL A 46 -10.79 6.89 -15.51
N SER A 47 -11.34 6.46 -16.65
CA SER A 47 -12.60 5.72 -16.72
C SER A 47 -12.41 4.27 -17.16
N ALA A 48 -13.29 3.39 -16.70
CA ALA A 48 -13.46 2.04 -17.24
C ALA A 48 -14.94 1.65 -17.24
N SER A 49 -15.30 0.69 -18.10
CA SER A 49 -16.67 0.16 -18.18
C SER A 49 -16.68 -1.36 -18.18
N LYS A 50 -17.63 -1.94 -17.45
CA LYS A 50 -17.81 -3.39 -17.31
C LYS A 50 -19.24 -3.67 -16.85
N GLN A 51 -19.90 -4.68 -17.45
CA GLN A 51 -21.21 -5.18 -17.01
C GLN A 51 -22.25 -4.06 -16.76
N ASP A 52 -22.45 -3.20 -17.77
CA ASP A 52 -23.38 -2.05 -17.73
C ASP A 52 -23.10 -1.03 -16.62
N VAL A 53 -21.86 -0.98 -16.14
CA VAL A 53 -21.39 0.05 -15.22
C VAL A 53 -20.21 0.78 -15.82
N ARG A 54 -20.17 2.09 -15.65
CA ARG A 54 -18.99 2.91 -15.91
C ARG A 54 -18.52 3.54 -14.60
N VAL A 55 -17.23 3.46 -14.35
CA VAL A 55 -16.59 4.13 -13.21
C VAL A 55 -15.58 5.15 -13.73
N SER A 56 -15.42 6.25 -13.00
CA SER A 56 -14.41 7.27 -13.26
C SER A 56 -13.76 7.68 -11.94
N ALA A 57 -12.45 7.91 -11.95
CA ALA A 57 -11.73 8.30 -10.74
C ALA A 57 -10.62 9.31 -11.01
N ALA A 58 -10.40 10.23 -10.06
CA ALA A 58 -9.34 11.23 -10.10
C ALA A 58 -8.80 11.52 -8.68
N VAL A 59 -7.47 11.44 -8.50
CA VAL A 59 -6.80 11.83 -7.24
C VAL A 59 -6.67 13.34 -7.18
N LEU A 60 -7.04 13.99 -6.08
CA LEU A 60 -7.00 15.46 -5.95
C LEU A 60 -5.60 15.97 -5.60
N GLY A 61 -5.08 16.90 -6.40
CA GLY A 61 -3.87 17.67 -6.04
C GLY A 61 -4.12 18.70 -4.95
N SER A 62 -3.09 19.43 -4.53
CA SER A 62 -3.17 20.49 -3.52
C SER A 62 -4.14 21.60 -3.92
N GLU A 63 -4.14 22.03 -5.18
CA GLU A 63 -5.05 23.08 -5.66
C GLU A 63 -6.49 22.59 -5.79
N ASP A 64 -6.69 21.33 -6.20
CA ASP A 64 -8.02 20.70 -6.19
C ASP A 64 -8.56 20.59 -4.77
N SER A 65 -7.72 20.17 -3.83
CA SER A 65 -8.07 20.02 -2.43
C SER A 65 -8.53 21.34 -1.81
N LYS A 66 -7.78 22.44 -2.02
CA LYS A 66 -8.19 23.78 -1.58
C LYS A 66 -9.50 24.22 -2.22
N ARG A 67 -9.69 23.97 -3.52
CA ARG A 67 -10.90 24.36 -4.25
C ARG A 67 -12.14 23.61 -3.76
N VAL A 68 -12.01 22.31 -3.50
CA VAL A 68 -13.13 21.43 -3.12
C VAL A 68 -13.43 21.51 -1.62
N PHE A 69 -12.38 21.54 -0.78
CA PHE A 69 -12.50 21.41 0.68
C PHE A 69 -12.23 22.70 1.46
N GLY A 70 -11.77 23.77 0.79
CA GLY A 70 -11.35 25.01 1.46
C GLY A 70 -10.00 24.88 2.20
N ALA A 71 -9.32 23.74 2.07
CA ALA A 71 -8.03 23.45 2.70
C ALA A 71 -7.24 22.43 1.89
N ASP A 72 -5.92 22.42 2.04
CA ASP A 72 -5.06 21.42 1.41
C ASP A 72 -4.96 20.15 2.30
N ILE A 73 -5.88 19.22 2.08
CA ILE A 73 -5.94 17.95 2.81
C ILE A 73 -4.71 17.07 2.58
N ASN A 74 -3.99 17.22 1.45
CA ASN A 74 -2.80 16.41 1.19
C ASN A 74 -1.69 16.63 2.23
N LYS A 75 -1.68 17.80 2.90
CA LYS A 75 -0.72 18.11 3.98
C LYS A 75 -0.92 17.27 5.24
N THR A 76 -2.08 16.65 5.43
CA THR A 76 -2.36 15.80 6.59
C THR A 76 -2.03 14.33 6.34
N LYS A 77 -1.31 14.01 5.25
CA LYS A 77 -1.05 12.63 4.79
C LYS A 77 -2.34 11.87 4.44
N VAL A 78 -3.38 12.59 4.00
CA VAL A 78 -4.60 12.03 3.43
C VAL A 78 -4.63 12.40 1.96
N GLN A 79 -4.92 11.45 1.09
CA GLN A 79 -5.03 11.66 -0.36
C GLN A 79 -6.51 11.53 -0.78
N PRO A 80 -7.20 12.66 -1.04
CA PRO A 80 -8.59 12.62 -1.47
C PRO A 80 -8.72 12.08 -2.90
N LEU A 81 -9.74 11.26 -3.11
CA LEU A 81 -10.05 10.60 -4.36
C LEU A 81 -11.50 10.91 -4.74
N TRP A 82 -11.70 11.54 -5.88
CA TRP A 82 -13.01 11.68 -6.50
C TRP A 82 -13.37 10.40 -7.25
N ILE A 83 -14.58 9.89 -7.03
CA ILE A 83 -15.14 8.72 -7.71
C ILE A 83 -16.51 9.10 -8.26
N GLU A 84 -16.78 8.68 -9.49
CA GLU A 84 -18.10 8.65 -10.09
C GLU A 84 -18.44 7.24 -10.57
N VAL A 85 -19.68 6.83 -10.35
CA VAL A 85 -20.23 5.54 -10.78
C VAL A 85 -21.53 5.79 -11.52
N GLU A 86 -21.56 5.44 -12.79
CA GLU A 86 -22.78 5.39 -13.61
C GLU A 86 -23.29 3.94 -13.62
N ASN A 87 -24.41 3.69 -12.94
CA ASN A 87 -25.01 2.37 -12.81
C ASN A 87 -26.14 2.19 -13.84
N ARG A 88 -25.87 1.55 -14.99
CA ARG A 88 -26.90 1.23 -15.99
C ARG A 88 -27.51 -0.16 -15.81
N THR A 89 -27.21 -0.82 -14.68
CA THR A 89 -27.81 -2.12 -14.35
C THR A 89 -29.25 -1.95 -13.85
N SER A 90 -29.99 -3.05 -13.73
CA SER A 90 -31.35 -3.07 -13.18
C SER A 90 -31.42 -3.17 -11.65
N GLN A 91 -30.27 -3.11 -10.95
CA GLN A 91 -30.22 -3.26 -9.49
C GLN A 91 -29.38 -2.16 -8.83
N PRO A 92 -29.65 -1.80 -7.56
CA PRO A 92 -28.77 -0.92 -6.83
C PRO A 92 -27.40 -1.56 -6.63
N LEU A 93 -26.37 -0.73 -6.63
CA LEU A 93 -24.99 -1.13 -6.37
C LEU A 93 -24.45 -0.39 -5.15
N TRP A 94 -23.55 -1.03 -4.42
CA TRP A 94 -22.83 -0.45 -3.28
C TRP A 94 -21.35 -0.44 -3.60
N LEU A 95 -20.72 0.73 -3.50
CA LEU A 95 -19.28 0.87 -3.49
C LEU A 95 -18.71 0.35 -2.17
N LEU A 96 -17.91 -0.71 -2.23
CA LEU A 96 -17.18 -1.23 -1.08
C LEU A 96 -15.91 -0.39 -0.86
N GLN A 97 -16.03 0.67 -0.06
CA GLN A 97 -14.96 1.65 0.19
C GLN A 97 -13.67 1.00 0.75
N SER A 98 -13.82 -0.01 1.61
CA SER A 98 -12.68 -0.78 2.16
C SER A 98 -11.95 -1.63 1.12
N GLY A 99 -12.54 -1.86 -0.05
CA GLY A 99 -11.87 -2.47 -1.19
C GLY A 99 -10.92 -1.51 -1.89
N THR A 100 -11.21 -0.20 -1.86
CA THR A 100 -10.35 0.88 -2.38
C THR A 100 -9.14 1.10 -1.48
N ASP A 101 -9.37 1.18 -0.17
CA ASP A 101 -8.34 1.29 0.86
C ASP A 101 -8.89 0.71 2.18
N PRO A 102 -8.27 -0.35 2.75
CA PRO A 102 -8.77 -0.97 3.99
C PRO A 102 -8.66 -0.03 5.20
N ASP A 103 -7.74 0.93 5.15
CA ASP A 103 -7.48 1.92 6.21
C ASP A 103 -7.90 3.33 5.74
N TYR A 104 -8.99 3.42 4.96
CA TYR A 104 -9.56 4.70 4.51
C TYR A 104 -10.01 5.59 5.67
N PHE A 105 -9.94 6.90 5.46
CA PHE A 105 -10.39 7.90 6.44
C PHE A 105 -11.87 8.23 6.24
N SER A 106 -12.62 8.26 7.34
CA SER A 106 -14.00 8.74 7.25
C SER A 106 -14.05 10.24 6.97
N PRO A 107 -15.10 10.77 6.30
CA PRO A 107 -15.18 12.22 6.05
C PRO A 107 -15.07 13.08 7.32
N LEU A 108 -15.61 12.61 8.44
CA LEU A 108 -15.56 13.32 9.72
C LEU A 108 -14.18 13.25 10.40
N GLU A 109 -13.43 12.17 10.19
CA GLU A 109 -12.04 12.08 10.63
C GLU A 109 -11.16 13.08 9.90
N VAL A 110 -11.36 13.23 8.58
CA VAL A 110 -10.65 14.25 7.81
C VAL A 110 -11.10 15.66 8.21
N ALA A 111 -12.40 15.88 8.40
CA ALA A 111 -12.94 17.15 8.89
C ALA A 111 -12.31 17.58 10.23
N TRP A 112 -12.11 16.62 11.14
CA TRP A 112 -11.49 16.85 12.44
C TRP A 112 -10.08 17.47 12.34
N SER A 113 -9.32 17.14 11.28
CA SER A 113 -8.00 17.73 11.05
C SER A 113 -8.02 19.25 10.84
N LEU A 114 -9.19 19.83 10.54
CA LEU A 114 -9.41 21.26 10.34
C LEU A 114 -10.04 21.94 11.57
N HIS A 115 -10.35 21.20 12.63
CA HIS A 115 -11.01 21.74 13.82
C HIS A 115 -10.07 22.66 14.62
N THR A 116 -10.67 23.67 15.24
CA THR A 116 -9.99 24.51 16.23
C THR A 116 -10.61 24.31 17.61
N LEU A 117 -9.81 24.49 18.67
CA LEU A 117 -10.22 24.24 20.06
C LEU A 117 -11.45 25.05 20.51
N VAL A 118 -11.67 26.23 19.92
CA VAL A 118 -12.81 27.12 20.21
C VAL A 118 -13.71 27.31 18.99
N GLY A 119 -13.70 26.35 18.05
CA GLY A 119 -14.34 26.48 16.74
C GLY A 119 -15.86 26.36 16.73
N GLY A 120 -16.48 25.71 17.73
CA GLY A 120 -17.94 25.63 17.91
C GLY A 120 -18.72 25.38 16.61
N VAL A 121 -19.50 26.38 16.18
CA VAL A 121 -20.32 26.35 14.96
C VAL A 121 -19.51 26.14 13.67
N THR A 122 -18.28 26.65 13.60
CA THR A 122 -17.40 26.47 12.46
C THR A 122 -17.01 25.00 12.31
N ASN A 123 -16.64 24.32 13.40
CA ASN A 123 -16.31 22.89 13.37
C ASN A 123 -17.52 22.07 12.91
N THR A 124 -18.73 22.36 13.42
CA THR A 124 -19.97 21.71 12.94
C THR A 124 -20.23 21.96 11.46
N SER A 125 -19.90 23.15 10.95
CA SER A 125 -20.05 23.48 9.52
C SER A 125 -19.06 22.70 8.66
N ILE A 126 -17.81 22.51 9.13
CA ILE A 126 -16.80 21.66 8.49
C ILE A 126 -17.30 20.21 8.44
N ASP A 127 -17.76 19.67 9.57
CA ASP A 127 -18.25 18.29 9.68
C ASP A 127 -19.39 18.02 8.70
N ASN A 128 -20.39 18.91 8.67
CA ASN A 128 -21.52 18.80 7.76
C ASN A 128 -21.06 18.86 6.30
N TYR A 129 -20.15 19.77 5.95
CA TYR A 129 -19.65 19.93 4.60
C TYR A 129 -18.91 18.68 4.10
N PHE A 130 -17.95 18.16 4.89
CA PHE A 130 -17.22 16.93 4.54
C PHE A 130 -18.15 15.73 4.46
N ASN A 131 -19.11 15.61 5.40
CA ASN A 131 -20.09 14.54 5.35
C ASN A 131 -20.95 14.60 4.08
N THR A 132 -21.35 15.79 3.61
CA THR A 132 -22.11 15.93 2.36
C THR A 132 -21.29 15.53 1.12
N LEU A 133 -19.98 15.80 1.10
CA LEU A 133 -19.12 15.49 -0.04
C LEU A 133 -18.70 14.02 -0.13
N GLY A 134 -18.66 13.31 1.00
CA GLY A 134 -18.31 11.89 1.00
C GLY A 134 -19.21 11.05 0.09
N PHE A 135 -18.65 10.11 -0.67
CA PHE A 135 -19.43 9.24 -1.56
C PHE A 135 -20.55 8.51 -0.80
N LYS A 136 -21.78 8.52 -1.34
CA LYS A 136 -22.96 7.94 -0.70
C LYS A 136 -23.40 6.66 -1.41
N ASN A 137 -23.70 5.65 -0.61
CA ASN A 137 -24.31 4.40 -1.06
C ASN A 137 -25.80 4.38 -0.67
N PRO A 138 -26.63 3.60 -1.37
CA PRO A 138 -26.34 2.90 -2.63
C PRO A 138 -26.39 3.82 -3.86
N ILE A 139 -25.80 3.37 -4.97
CA ILE A 139 -26.04 3.93 -6.31
C ILE A 139 -27.29 3.26 -6.91
N PRO A 140 -28.41 3.98 -7.11
CA PRO A 140 -29.63 3.38 -7.64
C PRO A 140 -29.50 2.88 -9.09
N PRO A 141 -30.40 1.99 -9.56
CA PRO A 141 -30.44 1.58 -10.96
C PRO A 141 -30.72 2.76 -11.90
N GLY A 142 -29.95 2.87 -12.98
CA GLY A 142 -30.09 3.93 -13.99
C GLY A 142 -29.52 5.29 -13.60
N GLU A 143 -29.00 5.43 -12.37
CA GLU A 143 -28.50 6.70 -11.84
C GLU A 143 -26.96 6.79 -11.91
N THR A 144 -26.46 8.02 -11.76
CA THR A 144 -25.03 8.31 -11.64
C THR A 144 -24.78 9.05 -10.34
N ASP A 145 -23.93 8.48 -9.48
CA ASP A 145 -23.52 9.09 -8.23
C ASP A 145 -22.02 9.39 -8.24
N ALA A 146 -21.66 10.54 -7.68
CA ALA A 146 -20.28 10.97 -7.52
C ALA A 146 -20.02 11.50 -6.11
N GLY A 147 -18.79 11.37 -5.65
CA GLY A 147 -18.37 11.87 -4.34
C GLY A 147 -16.90 11.56 -4.05
N PHE A 148 -16.48 11.86 -2.83
CA PHE A 148 -15.09 11.74 -2.43
C PHE A 148 -14.88 10.59 -1.45
N LEU A 149 -13.80 9.84 -1.64
CA LEU A 149 -13.19 8.97 -0.65
C LEU A 149 -11.88 9.60 -0.18
N PHE A 150 -11.46 9.30 1.05
CA PHE A 150 -10.22 9.78 1.61
C PHE A 150 -9.32 8.59 1.91
N THR A 151 -8.20 8.49 1.20
CA THR A 151 -7.33 7.29 1.19
C THR A 151 -5.95 7.62 1.73
N ASN A 152 -5.18 6.60 2.08
CA ASN A 152 -3.77 6.74 2.38
C ASN A 152 -3.00 7.18 1.12
N PRO A 153 -1.93 7.97 1.25
CA PRO A 153 -1.17 8.46 0.12
C PRO A 153 -0.48 7.32 -0.61
N ASP A 154 -0.49 7.38 -1.94
CA ASP A 154 0.27 6.48 -2.80
C ASP A 154 1.05 7.29 -3.83
N ARG A 155 2.12 6.69 -4.37
CA ARG A 155 2.96 7.29 -5.40
C ARG A 155 2.30 7.20 -6.78
N ASN A 156 2.63 8.13 -7.67
CA ASN A 156 2.14 8.15 -9.03
C ASN A 156 2.59 6.90 -9.84
N PRO A 157 1.68 6.21 -10.57
CA PRO A 157 0.22 6.29 -10.47
C PRO A 157 -0.31 5.54 -9.24
N LYS A 158 -1.39 6.06 -8.64
CA LYS A 158 -2.14 5.37 -7.57
C LYS A 158 -2.97 4.25 -8.17
N LEU A 159 -2.88 3.05 -7.61
CA LEU A 159 -3.78 1.96 -7.97
C LEU A 159 -5.07 2.05 -7.16
N VAL A 160 -6.20 2.19 -7.86
CA VAL A 160 -7.51 2.39 -7.26
C VAL A 160 -8.40 1.20 -7.57
N ASN A 161 -8.74 0.45 -6.54
CA ASN A 161 -9.75 -0.60 -6.62
C ASN A 161 -11.15 0.00 -6.42
N ILE A 162 -12.07 -0.29 -7.35
CA ILE A 162 -13.49 0.09 -7.21
C ILE A 162 -14.29 -1.22 -7.29
N ASP A 163 -14.85 -1.64 -6.16
CA ASP A 163 -15.61 -2.86 -6.04
C ASP A 163 -17.09 -2.51 -5.85
N LEU A 164 -17.91 -2.83 -6.85
CA LEU A 164 -19.35 -2.58 -6.81
C LEU A 164 -20.10 -3.86 -6.52
N PHE A 165 -20.75 -3.89 -5.35
CA PHE A 165 -21.50 -5.03 -4.86
C PHE A 165 -22.98 -4.87 -5.11
N GLY A 166 -23.64 -5.92 -5.57
CA GLY A 166 -25.09 -6.00 -5.75
C GLY A 166 -25.61 -7.39 -5.40
N ALA A 167 -26.88 -7.66 -5.68
CA ALA A 167 -27.46 -8.97 -5.41
C ALA A 167 -26.75 -10.05 -6.23
N ARG A 168 -25.98 -10.91 -5.54
CA ARG A 168 -25.19 -12.01 -6.13
C ARG A 168 -24.20 -11.56 -7.22
N THR A 169 -23.78 -10.30 -7.20
CA THR A 169 -22.78 -9.79 -8.14
C THR A 169 -21.73 -8.96 -7.43
N LEU A 170 -20.50 -9.05 -7.93
CA LEU A 170 -19.42 -8.13 -7.62
C LEU A 170 -18.78 -7.70 -8.95
N ILE A 171 -18.74 -6.41 -9.21
CA ILE A 171 -18.17 -5.82 -10.42
C ILE A 171 -16.89 -5.08 -10.00
N PRO A 172 -15.71 -5.74 -10.08
CA PRO A 172 -14.46 -5.13 -9.71
C PRO A 172 -13.83 -4.39 -10.89
N PHE A 173 -13.29 -3.22 -10.57
CA PHE A 173 -12.44 -2.41 -11.43
C PHE A 173 -11.11 -2.14 -10.72
N THR A 174 -10.05 -1.98 -11.50
CA THR A 174 -8.75 -1.52 -11.03
C THR A 174 -8.26 -0.46 -12.00
N LEU A 175 -8.03 0.76 -11.50
CA LEU A 175 -7.61 1.90 -12.29
C LEU A 175 -6.22 2.36 -11.86
N PHE A 176 -5.37 2.74 -12.82
CA PHE A 176 -4.11 3.42 -12.56
C PHE A 176 -4.34 4.92 -12.70
N VAL A 177 -4.55 5.60 -11.58
CA VAL A 177 -4.94 7.01 -11.55
C VAL A 177 -3.70 7.89 -11.32
N PRO A 178 -3.42 8.87 -12.20
CA PRO A 178 -2.34 9.82 -11.99
C PRO A 178 -2.51 10.58 -10.67
N VAL A 179 -1.41 10.77 -9.95
CA VAL A 179 -1.37 11.57 -8.72
C VAL A 179 -0.81 12.96 -9.05
N PRO A 180 -1.63 14.02 -9.06
CA PRO A 180 -1.12 15.38 -9.23
C PRO A 180 -0.16 15.75 -8.11
N ASP A 181 0.77 16.66 -8.39
CA ASP A 181 1.73 17.21 -7.43
C ASP A 181 2.71 16.20 -6.80
N ASP A 182 2.60 14.89 -7.11
CA ASP A 182 3.67 13.91 -6.86
C ASP A 182 4.76 14.15 -7.89
N VAL A 183 5.64 15.11 -7.59
CA VAL A 183 6.88 15.31 -8.34
C VAL A 183 7.72 14.06 -8.12
N PRO A 184 7.93 13.22 -9.15
CA PRO A 184 8.83 12.11 -9.01
C PRO A 184 10.20 12.71 -8.72
N ASP A 185 10.85 12.33 -7.62
CA ASP A 185 12.30 12.32 -7.68
C ASP A 185 12.62 11.44 -8.88
N SER A 186 13.30 11.98 -9.90
CA SER A 186 13.70 11.21 -11.08
C SER A 186 14.45 9.91 -10.73
N ARG A 187 15.02 9.81 -9.51
CA ARG A 187 15.61 8.58 -8.95
C ARG A 187 14.58 7.58 -8.39
N LEU A 188 13.39 8.03 -8.04
CA LEU A 188 12.28 7.28 -7.42
C LEU A 188 11.06 7.14 -8.37
N ALA A 189 11.16 7.65 -9.59
CA ALA A 189 10.19 7.50 -10.66
C ALA A 189 10.26 6.06 -11.22
N LEU A 190 9.49 5.14 -10.65
CA LEU A 190 9.43 3.76 -11.13
C LEU A 190 8.61 3.72 -12.43
N THR A 191 9.29 3.90 -13.57
CA THR A 191 8.76 3.40 -14.84
C THR A 191 8.87 1.88 -14.78
N LEU A 192 7.76 1.17 -14.94
CA LEU A 192 7.75 -0.29 -14.91
C LEU A 192 8.70 -0.82 -15.99
N PHE A 193 9.72 -1.56 -15.55
CA PHE A 193 10.69 -2.15 -16.44
C PHE A 193 10.02 -3.14 -17.40
N GLN A 194 10.48 -3.17 -18.65
CA GLN A 194 10.01 -4.10 -19.67
C GLN A 194 11.21 -4.75 -20.35
N TYR A 195 11.15 -6.07 -20.54
CA TYR A 195 12.09 -6.78 -21.40
C TYR A 195 11.62 -6.73 -22.85
N PRO A 196 12.54 -6.74 -23.82
CA PRO A 196 12.18 -7.11 -25.19
C PRO A 196 11.72 -8.56 -25.22
N ASP A 197 10.74 -8.90 -26.06
CA ASP A 197 10.18 -10.27 -26.13
C ASP A 197 11.26 -11.33 -26.40
N SER A 198 12.30 -11.00 -27.16
CA SER A 198 13.43 -11.90 -27.44
C SER A 198 14.24 -12.31 -26.20
N ALA A 199 14.13 -11.57 -25.10
CA ALA A 199 14.82 -11.87 -23.85
C ALA A 199 13.95 -12.64 -22.85
N VAL A 200 12.66 -12.84 -23.14
CA VAL A 200 11.71 -13.47 -22.23
C VAL A 200 11.58 -14.97 -22.55
N THR A 201 11.61 -15.80 -21.51
CA THR A 201 11.34 -17.24 -21.63
C THR A 201 9.86 -17.52 -21.36
N ASP A 202 9.13 -17.95 -22.38
CA ASP A 202 7.72 -18.33 -22.25
C ASP A 202 7.57 -19.77 -21.73
N CYS A 203 7.04 -19.91 -20.52
CA CYS A 203 6.67 -21.19 -19.91
C CYS A 203 5.18 -21.47 -20.18
N ARG A 204 4.88 -22.64 -20.74
CA ARG A 204 3.50 -23.04 -21.12
C ARG A 204 2.86 -24.02 -20.15
N ASP A 205 3.63 -24.53 -19.20
CA ASP A 205 3.18 -25.49 -18.20
C ASP A 205 3.87 -25.26 -16.86
N LEU A 206 3.30 -25.84 -15.80
CA LEU A 206 3.81 -25.67 -14.43
C LEU A 206 5.22 -26.26 -14.24
N ALA A 207 5.58 -27.30 -14.99
CA ALA A 207 6.88 -27.95 -14.86
C ALA A 207 8.02 -27.08 -15.42
N SER A 208 7.81 -26.52 -16.62
CA SER A 208 8.72 -25.55 -17.25
C SER A 208 8.85 -24.26 -16.44
N LEU A 209 7.74 -23.75 -15.89
CA LEU A 209 7.76 -22.62 -14.98
C LEU A 209 8.60 -22.94 -13.73
N ARG A 210 8.30 -24.03 -13.03
CA ARG A 210 9.04 -24.45 -11.84
C ARG A 210 10.55 -24.52 -12.12
N ALA A 211 10.95 -25.20 -13.20
CA ALA A 211 12.36 -25.33 -13.58
C ALA A 211 13.02 -23.98 -13.90
N ALA A 212 12.28 -23.01 -14.45
CA ALA A 212 12.78 -21.65 -14.67
C ALA A 212 12.95 -20.89 -13.35
N LEU A 213 12.01 -21.03 -12.41
CA LEU A 213 12.07 -20.38 -11.10
C LEU A 213 13.22 -20.90 -10.24
N GLU A 214 13.52 -22.20 -10.27
CA GLU A 214 14.64 -22.82 -9.54
C GLU A 214 16.02 -22.30 -10.01
N ARG A 215 16.12 -21.74 -11.22
CA ARG A 215 17.36 -21.17 -11.78
C ARG A 215 17.58 -19.70 -11.45
N LEU A 216 16.56 -18.99 -10.95
CA LEU A 216 16.72 -17.60 -10.52
C LEU A 216 17.67 -17.53 -9.30
N PRO A 217 18.42 -16.42 -9.13
CA PRO A 217 19.36 -16.26 -8.03
C PRO A 217 18.68 -16.39 -6.66
N CYS A 218 19.40 -16.89 -5.65
CA CYS A 218 18.82 -17.07 -4.31
C CYS A 218 18.38 -15.76 -3.66
N CYS A 219 19.12 -14.71 -3.96
CA CYS A 219 19.25 -13.54 -3.12
C CYS A 219 19.58 -12.36 -4.03
N ALA A 220 19.21 -11.15 -3.59
CA ALA A 220 19.76 -9.96 -4.23
C ALA A 220 21.26 -9.81 -3.88
N SER A 221 21.91 -8.88 -4.56
CA SER A 221 23.29 -8.49 -4.29
C SER A 221 23.42 -6.98 -4.14
N ASP A 222 24.64 -6.52 -3.86
CA ASP A 222 25.04 -5.15 -4.16
C ASP A 222 25.15 -4.93 -5.68
N GLN A 223 25.37 -3.68 -6.08
CA GLN A 223 25.52 -3.29 -7.50
C GLN A 223 26.65 -4.03 -8.22
N HIS A 224 27.71 -4.40 -7.49
CA HIS A 224 28.90 -5.03 -8.06
C HIS A 224 28.88 -6.56 -7.95
N VAL A 225 27.82 -7.16 -7.39
CA VAL A 225 27.66 -8.61 -7.20
C VAL A 225 28.82 -9.21 -6.39
N THR A 226 29.29 -8.45 -5.40
CA THR A 226 30.39 -8.85 -4.50
C THR A 226 29.88 -9.39 -3.17
N ALA A 227 28.67 -9.01 -2.77
CA ALA A 227 28.07 -9.41 -1.50
C ALA A 227 26.60 -9.78 -1.68
N SER A 228 26.17 -10.83 -0.96
CA SER A 228 24.76 -11.24 -0.91
C SER A 228 23.95 -10.30 -0.04
N ALA A 229 22.73 -10.04 -0.46
CA ALA A 229 21.73 -9.24 0.23
C ALA A 229 20.56 -10.11 0.68
N ASP A 230 19.37 -9.53 0.80
CA ASP A 230 18.20 -10.21 1.33
C ASP A 230 17.72 -11.34 0.39
N PRO A 231 17.11 -12.40 0.93
CA PRO A 231 16.70 -13.55 0.12
C PRO A 231 15.52 -13.22 -0.80
N LEU A 232 15.55 -13.76 -2.02
CA LEU A 232 14.44 -13.72 -2.97
C LEU A 232 13.48 -14.86 -2.63
N ASN A 233 12.60 -14.63 -1.66
CA ASN A 233 11.73 -15.63 -1.01
C ASN A 233 10.29 -15.66 -1.56
N VAL A 234 9.97 -14.83 -2.56
CA VAL A 234 8.63 -14.76 -3.16
C VAL A 234 8.70 -14.69 -4.69
N ILE A 235 7.79 -15.41 -5.34
CA ILE A 235 7.46 -15.30 -6.77
C ILE A 235 5.98 -14.91 -6.89
N VAL A 236 5.70 -13.95 -7.76
CA VAL A 236 4.35 -13.48 -8.08
C VAL A 236 4.11 -13.65 -9.57
N VAL A 237 3.03 -14.31 -9.95
CA VAL A 237 2.62 -14.54 -11.33
C VAL A 237 1.25 -13.91 -11.54
N GLY A 238 1.10 -13.11 -12.60
CA GLY A 238 -0.18 -12.48 -12.90
C GLY A 238 -0.05 -11.20 -13.70
N LYS A 239 -1.20 -10.64 -14.07
CA LYS A 239 -1.27 -9.27 -14.59
C LYS A 239 -1.01 -8.27 -13.47
N LEU A 240 -0.35 -7.16 -13.79
CA LEU A 240 -0.05 -6.13 -12.81
C LEU A 240 -1.30 -5.56 -12.12
N GLU A 241 -2.41 -5.45 -12.86
CA GLU A 241 -3.70 -5.00 -12.31
C GLU A 241 -4.24 -5.95 -11.23
N ASP A 242 -4.16 -7.26 -11.45
CA ASP A 242 -4.67 -8.28 -10.53
C ASP A 242 -3.77 -8.41 -9.30
N ILE A 243 -2.44 -8.40 -9.51
CA ILE A 243 -1.44 -8.38 -8.43
C ILE A 243 -1.62 -7.14 -7.56
N GLY A 244 -1.62 -5.96 -8.19
CA GLY A 244 -1.70 -4.68 -7.47
C GLY A 244 -3.02 -4.53 -6.74
N ALA A 245 -4.13 -5.00 -7.34
CA ALA A 245 -5.41 -5.02 -6.66
C ALA A 245 -5.41 -5.86 -5.39
N ALA A 246 -4.82 -7.05 -5.43
CA ALA A 246 -4.70 -7.93 -4.28
C ALA A 246 -3.87 -7.31 -3.15
N MET A 247 -2.77 -6.62 -3.52
CA MET A 247 -1.89 -5.91 -2.60
C MET A 247 -2.61 -4.74 -1.92
N VAL A 248 -3.26 -3.85 -2.68
CA VAL A 248 -3.99 -2.69 -2.12
C VAL A 248 -5.10 -3.12 -1.17
N ARG A 249 -5.85 -4.18 -1.49
CA ARG A 249 -6.92 -4.73 -0.62
C ARG A 249 -6.40 -5.20 0.75
N ARG A 250 -5.10 -5.42 0.88
CA ARG A 250 -4.44 -5.87 2.11
C ARG A 250 -3.56 -4.79 2.76
N GLY A 251 -3.67 -3.55 2.31
CA GLY A 251 -3.00 -2.38 2.91
C GLY A 251 -1.54 -2.24 2.50
N TYR A 252 -1.16 -2.78 1.33
CA TYR A 252 0.17 -2.56 0.77
C TYR A 252 0.13 -1.36 -0.18
N HIS A 253 0.92 -0.33 0.13
CA HIS A 253 1.02 0.91 -0.63
C HIS A 253 2.41 1.07 -1.23
N ARG A 254 2.55 1.81 -2.34
CA ARG A 254 3.87 2.03 -2.93
C ARG A 254 4.63 3.05 -2.10
N GLU A 255 5.73 2.60 -1.54
CA GLU A 255 6.60 3.44 -0.75
C GLU A 255 8.02 2.96 -0.96
N LEU A 256 8.81 3.76 -1.68
CA LEU A 256 10.23 3.51 -1.92
C LEU A 256 11.07 4.33 -0.95
N ARG A 257 12.02 3.67 -0.27
CA ARG A 257 13.01 4.29 0.62
C ARG A 257 14.40 4.16 0.01
N GLU A 258 15.33 5.04 0.40
CA GLU A 258 16.70 5.01 -0.12
C GLU A 258 17.41 3.67 0.15
N SER A 259 17.15 3.04 1.29
CA SER A 259 17.69 1.73 1.65
C SER A 259 17.28 0.61 0.69
N ASP A 260 16.13 0.71 0.02
CA ASP A 260 15.71 -0.27 -0.97
C ASP A 260 16.58 -0.25 -2.24
N LEU A 261 17.22 0.90 -2.53
CA LEU A 261 18.05 1.10 -3.72
C LEU A 261 19.41 0.38 -3.62
N ALA A 262 19.75 -0.17 -2.45
CA ALA A 262 20.94 -0.98 -2.22
C ALA A 262 20.77 -2.43 -2.70
N GLN A 263 19.54 -2.88 -2.97
CA GLN A 263 19.23 -4.25 -3.36
C GLN A 263 19.23 -4.36 -4.90
N TRP A 264 20.06 -5.24 -5.46
CA TRP A 264 20.19 -5.45 -6.90
C TRP A 264 19.87 -6.88 -7.30
N VAL A 265 19.05 -7.03 -8.32
CA VAL A 265 18.68 -8.33 -8.92
C VAL A 265 18.69 -8.15 -10.43
N LEU A 266 19.30 -9.09 -11.16
CA LEU A 266 19.37 -9.03 -12.63
C LEU A 266 19.97 -7.70 -13.15
N GLY A 267 20.95 -7.15 -12.44
CA GLY A 267 21.65 -5.93 -12.83
C GLY A 267 20.88 -4.63 -12.63
N ARG A 268 19.82 -4.64 -11.79
CA ARG A 268 18.95 -3.47 -11.59
C ARG A 268 18.36 -3.41 -10.17
N LYS A 269 17.96 -2.20 -9.78
CA LYS A 269 17.20 -1.89 -8.56
C LYS A 269 15.75 -2.40 -8.64
N PRO A 270 15.00 -2.45 -7.53
CA PRO A 270 13.60 -2.91 -7.55
C PRO A 270 12.74 -2.12 -8.52
N ASP A 271 11.84 -2.81 -9.24
CA ASP A 271 10.84 -2.16 -10.12
C ASP A 271 9.67 -1.59 -9.32
N VAL A 272 9.35 -2.26 -8.22
CA VAL A 272 8.24 -1.89 -7.34
C VAL A 272 8.67 -2.16 -5.91
N VAL A 273 8.35 -1.20 -5.03
CA VAL A 273 8.49 -1.38 -3.59
C VAL A 273 7.16 -1.08 -2.93
N LEU A 274 6.67 -2.04 -2.16
CA LEU A 274 5.42 -1.95 -1.42
C LEU A 274 5.70 -2.05 0.07
N ARG A 275 4.96 -1.30 0.87
CA ARG A 275 4.99 -1.40 2.33
C ARG A 275 3.57 -1.51 2.85
N LYS A 276 3.42 -2.39 3.85
CA LYS A 276 2.25 -2.43 4.71
C LYS A 276 2.64 -1.80 6.04
N GLU A 277 1.97 -0.72 6.37
CA GLU A 277 2.12 -0.08 7.67
C GLU A 277 1.13 -0.71 8.67
N ALA A 278 1.54 -0.78 9.93
CA ALA A 278 0.63 -1.05 11.03
C ALA A 278 0.08 0.27 11.59
N GLN A 279 -0.93 0.18 12.45
CA GLN A 279 -1.41 1.32 13.23
C GLN A 279 -0.25 2.12 13.84
N ALA A 280 -0.36 3.45 13.73
CA ALA A 280 0.63 4.43 14.19
C ALA A 280 1.99 4.41 13.43
N ASP A 281 1.91 4.19 12.11
CA ASP A 281 2.98 4.33 11.10
C ASP A 281 4.18 3.41 11.34
N ALA A 282 3.98 2.27 12.01
CA ALA A 282 5.04 1.29 12.22
C ALA A 282 5.14 0.35 11.00
N PRO A 283 6.29 0.27 10.31
CA PRO A 283 6.43 -0.63 9.15
C PRO A 283 6.23 -2.08 9.59
N LEU A 284 5.28 -2.77 8.97
CA LEU A 284 4.96 -4.15 9.31
C LEU A 284 5.64 -5.14 8.38
N THR A 285 5.62 -4.85 7.07
CA THR A 285 6.15 -5.72 6.01
C THR A 285 6.55 -4.86 4.81
N SER A 286 7.70 -5.16 4.22
CA SER A 286 8.18 -4.55 2.98
C SER A 286 8.33 -5.62 1.91
N ILE A 287 8.00 -5.24 0.67
CA ILE A 287 8.14 -6.06 -0.53
C ILE A 287 8.97 -5.28 -1.53
N ARG A 288 10.05 -5.86 -2.04
CA ARG A 288 10.81 -5.36 -3.18
C ARG A 288 10.66 -6.35 -4.32
N ALA A 289 10.24 -5.92 -5.50
CA ALA A 289 9.93 -6.81 -6.61
C ALA A 289 10.65 -6.41 -7.91
N TRP A 290 11.02 -7.43 -8.68
CA TRP A 290 11.70 -7.34 -9.97
C TRP A 290 10.96 -8.22 -10.97
N LEU A 291 10.55 -7.67 -12.12
CA LEU A 291 10.14 -8.44 -13.28
C LEU A 291 11.25 -9.42 -13.70
N ALA A 292 10.96 -10.71 -13.70
CA ALA A 292 11.85 -11.73 -14.23
C ALA A 292 11.68 -11.84 -15.76
N PRO A 293 12.71 -12.25 -16.51
CA PRO A 293 12.62 -12.53 -17.95
C PRO A 293 11.91 -13.87 -18.21
N ILE A 294 10.78 -14.10 -17.53
CA ILE A 294 9.97 -15.31 -17.57
C ILE A 294 8.51 -14.88 -17.71
N ARG A 295 7.77 -15.57 -18.57
CA ARG A 295 6.33 -15.41 -18.74
C ARG A 295 5.65 -16.75 -18.55
N PHE A 296 4.47 -16.77 -17.94
CA PHE A 296 3.65 -17.97 -17.80
C PHE A 296 2.26 -17.70 -18.36
N ASN A 297 1.86 -18.39 -19.42
CA ASN A 297 0.56 -18.17 -20.08
C ASN A 297 0.25 -16.69 -20.34
N ASP A 298 1.20 -15.99 -20.95
CA ASP A 298 1.15 -14.56 -21.23
C ASP A 298 1.20 -13.61 -20.00
N GLU A 299 1.30 -14.16 -18.79
CA GLU A 299 1.39 -13.38 -17.54
C GLU A 299 2.83 -13.14 -17.10
N SER A 300 3.07 -11.95 -16.57
CA SER A 300 4.36 -11.54 -16.02
C SER A 300 4.70 -12.32 -14.76
N VAL A 301 5.98 -12.68 -14.63
CA VAL A 301 6.55 -13.27 -13.41
C VAL A 301 7.44 -12.24 -12.72
N TYR A 302 7.16 -11.96 -11.45
CA TYR A 302 8.01 -11.14 -10.59
C TYR A 302 8.72 -12.02 -9.57
N VAL A 303 10.00 -11.76 -9.36
CA VAL A 303 10.76 -12.27 -8.22
C VAL A 303 10.87 -11.17 -7.17
N ALA A 304 10.68 -11.51 -5.92
CA ALA A 304 10.56 -10.52 -4.85
C ALA A 304 11.25 -10.96 -3.55
N GLN A 305 11.64 -9.94 -2.79
CA GLN A 305 12.05 -10.05 -1.40
C GLN A 305 10.89 -9.59 -0.52
N VAL A 306 10.60 -10.36 0.52
CA VAL A 306 9.63 -9.99 1.55
C VAL A 306 10.29 -10.12 2.91
N GLY A 307 10.20 -9.04 3.67
CA GLY A 307 10.84 -8.94 4.97
C GLY A 307 10.10 -7.99 5.90
N ARG A 308 10.44 -8.07 7.18
CA ARG A 308 9.90 -7.24 8.24
C ARG A 308 11.05 -6.62 9.03
N PRO A 309 10.89 -5.43 9.60
CA PRO A 309 11.91 -4.85 10.47
C PRO A 309 11.90 -5.51 11.86
N VAL A 310 13.07 -5.60 12.49
CA VAL A 310 13.19 -6.00 13.91
C VAL A 310 12.34 -5.08 14.80
N GLY A 311 11.62 -5.68 15.75
CA GLY A 311 10.73 -4.95 16.66
C GLY A 311 9.32 -4.69 16.10
N GLY A 312 9.11 -4.81 14.78
CA GLY A 312 7.79 -4.68 14.14
C GLY A 312 7.01 -3.46 14.64
N ARG A 313 5.82 -3.70 15.20
CA ARG A 313 4.92 -2.66 15.73
C ARG A 313 5.45 -1.93 16.97
N PHE A 314 6.46 -2.49 17.64
CA PHE A 314 7.10 -1.91 18.83
C PHE A 314 8.45 -1.26 18.51
N ALA A 315 8.87 -1.27 17.23
CA ALA A 315 10.10 -0.61 16.81
C ALA A 315 10.02 0.90 17.09
N ARG A 316 11.14 1.49 17.52
CA ARG A 316 11.23 2.91 17.83
C ARG A 316 11.16 3.71 16.53
N ARG A 317 10.19 4.63 16.43
CA ARG A 317 9.99 5.45 15.22
C ARG A 317 11.25 6.25 14.86
N GLY A 318 11.55 6.33 13.57
CA GLY A 318 12.53 7.27 13.02
C GLY A 318 14.01 6.85 13.13
N THR A 319 14.32 5.60 13.47
CA THR A 319 15.72 5.14 13.61
C THR A 319 16.41 4.77 12.31
N GLY A 320 15.77 4.91 11.14
CA GLY A 320 16.39 4.79 9.81
C GLY A 320 16.84 3.37 9.39
N ASP A 321 17.13 2.50 10.35
CA ASP A 321 17.60 1.14 10.11
C ASP A 321 16.45 0.14 10.24
N ASP A 322 15.75 -0.12 9.13
CA ASP A 322 14.86 -1.29 9.01
C ASP A 322 15.74 -2.56 8.93
N VAL A 323 16.35 -2.95 10.05
CA VAL A 323 17.12 -4.19 10.16
C VAL A 323 16.19 -5.36 9.87
N LEU A 324 16.57 -6.22 8.92
CA LEU A 324 15.78 -7.39 8.55
C LEU A 324 15.58 -8.32 9.75
N TYR A 325 14.32 -8.67 10.02
CA TYR A 325 13.97 -9.69 11.00
C TYR A 325 14.48 -11.06 10.56
N ALA A 326 15.09 -11.79 11.50
CA ALA A 326 15.86 -12.99 11.19
C ALA A 326 15.02 -14.15 10.60
N ASP A 327 13.75 -14.28 11.00
CA ASP A 327 12.83 -15.25 10.42
C ASP A 327 12.16 -14.67 9.16
N VAL A 328 12.82 -14.84 8.02
CA VAL A 328 12.29 -14.35 6.74
C VAL A 328 11.11 -15.18 6.23
N ASP A 329 10.97 -16.42 6.70
CA ASP A 329 9.86 -17.28 6.34
C ASP A 329 8.58 -16.87 7.05
N GLU A 330 8.68 -16.33 8.27
CA GLU A 330 7.54 -15.70 8.95
C GLU A 330 6.93 -14.58 8.09
N ALA A 331 7.77 -13.68 7.57
CA ALA A 331 7.35 -12.59 6.69
C ALA A 331 6.68 -13.10 5.42
N ARG A 332 7.30 -14.08 4.75
CA ARG A 332 6.76 -14.77 3.57
C ARG A 332 5.39 -15.39 3.87
N ASN A 333 5.26 -16.12 4.98
CA ASN A 333 4.05 -16.83 5.34
C ASN A 333 2.91 -15.88 5.76
N PHE A 334 3.21 -14.72 6.36
CA PHE A 334 2.22 -13.68 6.59
C PHE A 334 1.72 -13.06 5.27
N LEU A 335 2.61 -12.85 4.29
CA LEU A 335 2.17 -12.39 2.97
C LEU A 335 1.22 -13.40 2.32
N VAL A 336 1.48 -14.71 2.42
CA VAL A 336 0.56 -15.75 1.91
C VAL A 336 -0.83 -15.62 2.52
N GLN A 337 -0.91 -15.39 3.83
CA GLN A 337 -2.20 -15.18 4.50
C GLN A 337 -2.89 -13.93 3.95
N ASP A 338 -2.18 -12.81 3.84
CA ASP A 338 -2.73 -11.58 3.26
C ASP A 338 -3.25 -11.82 1.84
N MET A 339 -2.46 -12.46 0.97
CA MET A 339 -2.82 -12.71 -0.41
C MET A 339 -3.97 -13.72 -0.53
N THR A 340 -4.07 -14.69 0.38
CA THR A 340 -5.25 -15.55 0.50
C THR A 340 -6.48 -14.70 0.81
N TYR A 341 -6.44 -13.84 1.84
CA TYR A 341 -7.56 -12.95 2.20
C TYR A 341 -7.89 -11.87 1.15
N SER A 342 -6.99 -11.62 0.20
CA SER A 342 -7.21 -10.65 -0.87
C SER A 342 -8.34 -11.03 -1.84
N SER A 343 -8.71 -12.31 -1.88
CA SER A 343 -9.63 -12.87 -2.89
C SER A 343 -9.13 -12.76 -4.35
N GLY A 344 -7.83 -12.54 -4.56
CA GLY A 344 -7.18 -12.52 -5.87
C GLY A 344 -6.19 -13.67 -6.12
N LEU A 345 -5.86 -14.45 -5.10
CA LEU A 345 -4.93 -15.58 -5.19
C LEU A 345 -5.65 -16.82 -5.77
N GLU A 346 -5.17 -17.37 -6.88
CA GLU A 346 -5.70 -18.57 -7.53
C GLU A 346 -4.95 -19.84 -7.13
N LYS A 347 -3.62 -19.80 -7.23
CA LYS A 347 -2.76 -20.95 -6.94
C LYS A 347 -1.62 -20.55 -6.02
N LEU A 348 -1.19 -21.48 -5.19
CA LEU A 348 -0.11 -21.34 -4.23
C LEU A 348 0.84 -22.53 -4.36
N GLY A 349 2.13 -22.29 -4.57
CA GLY A 349 3.15 -23.34 -4.58
C GLY A 349 4.39 -22.92 -3.79
N PHE A 350 5.29 -23.88 -3.57
CA PHE A 350 6.61 -23.61 -3.01
C PHE A 350 7.69 -24.22 -3.90
N VAL A 351 8.74 -23.47 -4.17
CA VAL A 351 9.83 -23.90 -5.05
C VAL A 351 11.18 -23.68 -4.38
N ASN A 352 12.15 -24.56 -4.62
CA ASN A 352 13.51 -24.35 -4.15
C ASN A 352 14.10 -23.10 -4.79
N GLY A 353 14.99 -22.41 -4.07
CA GLY A 353 15.80 -21.38 -4.69
C GLY A 353 16.59 -20.49 -3.75
N VAL A 354 16.19 -20.33 -2.50
CA VAL A 354 16.99 -19.58 -1.51
C VAL A 354 18.08 -20.48 -0.93
N GLY A 355 17.77 -21.76 -0.75
CA GLY A 355 18.61 -22.74 -0.05
C GLY A 355 18.52 -22.57 1.47
N PRO A 356 18.48 -23.67 2.24
CA PRO A 356 18.21 -23.59 3.68
C PRO A 356 19.34 -22.90 4.44
N ALA A 357 18.99 -22.26 5.55
CA ALA A 357 19.89 -21.69 6.55
C ALA A 357 19.24 -21.84 7.93
N THR A 358 19.94 -22.42 8.90
CA THR A 358 19.39 -22.67 10.23
C THR A 358 19.63 -21.49 11.18
N GLN A 359 18.92 -21.43 12.30
CA GLN A 359 19.19 -20.45 13.35
C GLN A 359 20.62 -20.55 13.92
N SER A 360 21.20 -21.75 13.94
CA SER A 360 22.57 -21.99 14.40
C SER A 360 23.64 -21.60 13.36
N SER A 361 23.27 -21.46 12.09
CA SER A 361 24.16 -21.06 11.00
C SER A 361 23.42 -20.11 10.04
N PRO A 362 23.09 -18.88 10.51
CA PRO A 362 22.34 -17.94 9.72
C PRO A 362 23.21 -17.32 8.62
N ARG A 363 22.57 -16.77 7.59
CA ARG A 363 23.24 -15.97 6.56
C ARG A 363 23.22 -14.50 6.93
N THR A 364 24.13 -13.73 6.34
CA THR A 364 24.28 -12.30 6.60
C THR A 364 23.93 -11.49 5.34
N THR A 365 23.19 -10.40 5.51
CA THR A 365 22.82 -9.44 4.44
C THR A 365 23.84 -8.31 4.30
N LEU A 366 23.68 -7.45 3.29
CA LEU A 366 24.55 -6.29 3.03
C LEU A 366 24.69 -5.33 4.21
N ASN A 367 23.61 -5.15 4.97
CA ASN A 367 23.52 -4.28 6.14
C ASN A 367 23.84 -5.01 7.46
N GLY A 368 24.42 -6.22 7.39
CA GLY A 368 24.86 -6.98 8.56
C GLY A 368 23.75 -7.69 9.33
N ALA A 369 22.51 -7.69 8.83
CA ALA A 369 21.42 -8.45 9.44
C ALA A 369 21.62 -9.94 9.22
N HIS A 370 21.26 -10.75 10.20
CA HIS A 370 21.31 -12.21 10.11
C HIS A 370 19.92 -12.78 9.85
N TYR A 371 19.81 -13.80 8.99
CA TYR A 371 18.55 -14.49 8.73
C TYR A 371 18.70 -16.01 8.60
N PHE A 372 17.61 -16.72 8.89
CA PHE A 372 17.43 -18.15 8.67
C PHE A 372 16.18 -18.42 7.82
N THR A 373 16.16 -19.53 7.10
CA THR A 373 15.09 -19.87 6.14
C THR A 373 15.08 -21.38 5.84
N ASP A 374 13.90 -21.92 5.53
CA ASP A 374 13.68 -23.26 4.97
C ASP A 374 14.24 -23.42 3.55
N GLY A 375 14.64 -22.31 2.90
CA GLY A 375 15.26 -22.29 1.58
C GLY A 375 14.28 -22.24 0.40
N LEU A 376 12.98 -22.22 0.68
CA LEU A 376 11.91 -22.19 -0.30
C LEU A 376 11.49 -20.77 -0.65
N ARG A 377 10.98 -20.62 -1.87
CA ARG A 377 10.23 -19.45 -2.32
C ARG A 377 8.77 -19.82 -2.40
N VAL A 378 7.90 -18.96 -1.91
CA VAL A 378 6.47 -19.11 -2.22
C VAL A 378 6.20 -18.62 -3.64
N VAL A 379 5.29 -19.27 -4.35
CA VAL A 379 4.85 -18.90 -5.69
C VAL A 379 3.34 -18.67 -5.65
N MET A 380 2.92 -17.44 -5.97
CA MET A 380 1.53 -17.00 -5.90
C MET A 380 1.04 -16.57 -7.28
N PHE A 381 -0.09 -17.14 -7.71
CA PHE A 381 -0.72 -16.84 -8.99
C PHE A 381 -1.95 -15.97 -8.76
N PHE A 382 -2.05 -14.85 -9.46
CA PHE A 382 -3.10 -13.85 -9.27
C PHE A 382 -4.04 -13.78 -10.47
N VAL A 383 -5.33 -13.73 -10.17
CA VAL A 383 -6.39 -13.59 -11.16
C VAL A 383 -7.31 -12.43 -10.79
N THR A 384 -8.12 -12.00 -11.75
CA THR A 384 -9.16 -11.02 -11.48
C THR A 384 -10.12 -11.54 -10.41
N ARG A 385 -10.10 -10.85 -9.27
CA ARG A 385 -11.00 -11.05 -8.12
C ARG A 385 -12.48 -10.97 -8.54
N PRO A 386 -13.42 -11.45 -7.71
CA PRO A 386 -13.21 -12.21 -6.50
C PRO A 386 -13.06 -13.72 -6.79
N LEU A 387 -12.11 -14.36 -6.11
CA LEU A 387 -12.03 -15.81 -6.00
C LEU A 387 -12.32 -16.23 -4.55
N SER A 388 -13.10 -17.30 -4.39
CA SER A 388 -13.38 -17.87 -3.07
C SER A 388 -12.14 -18.57 -2.52
N PHE A 389 -11.85 -18.41 -1.22
CA PHE A 389 -10.69 -19.06 -0.58
C PHE A 389 -10.72 -20.59 -0.69
N SER A 390 -11.91 -21.20 -0.76
CA SER A 390 -12.03 -22.67 -0.94
C SER A 390 -11.65 -23.16 -2.34
N LYS A 391 -11.42 -22.24 -3.28
CA LYS A 391 -11.01 -22.54 -4.66
C LYS A 391 -9.50 -22.36 -4.90
N VAL A 392 -8.73 -21.96 -3.88
CA VAL A 392 -7.27 -21.82 -4.02
C VAL A 392 -6.64 -23.19 -4.20
N GLU A 393 -5.87 -23.38 -5.27
CA GLU A 393 -5.14 -24.62 -5.55
C GLU A 393 -3.76 -24.59 -4.89
N ILE A 394 -3.39 -25.63 -4.14
CA ILE A 394 -2.04 -25.79 -3.59
C ILE A 394 -1.25 -26.74 -4.49
N LEU A 395 -0.14 -26.26 -5.04
CA LEU A 395 0.74 -27.00 -5.94
C LEU A 395 1.76 -27.82 -5.15
N ASP A 396 1.83 -29.12 -5.44
CA ASP A 396 2.80 -30.05 -4.85
C ASP A 396 4.16 -29.97 -5.57
N TRP A 397 4.90 -28.90 -5.28
CA TRP A 397 6.22 -28.65 -5.86
C TRP A 397 7.37 -28.93 -4.88
N ALA A 398 7.16 -28.68 -3.60
CA ALA A 398 8.12 -28.97 -2.56
C ALA A 398 7.39 -29.50 -1.32
N PRO A 399 8.03 -30.37 -0.53
CA PRO A 399 7.46 -30.90 0.72
C PRO A 399 7.42 -29.79 1.78
N PHE A 400 6.41 -28.91 1.69
CA PHE A 400 6.24 -27.79 2.61
C PHE A 400 5.75 -28.23 3.99
N MET A 401 5.01 -29.34 4.08
CA MET A 401 4.43 -29.84 5.34
C MET A 401 5.34 -30.79 6.13
N GLU A 402 6.40 -31.35 5.53
CA GLU A 402 7.24 -32.37 6.18
C GLU A 402 8.48 -31.80 6.90
N LEU A 403 8.81 -30.51 6.70
CA LEU A 403 10.00 -29.87 7.29
C LEU A 403 9.86 -29.50 8.78
N ARG A 404 8.69 -29.73 9.39
CA ARG A 404 8.47 -29.60 10.84
C ARG A 404 8.52 -30.95 11.53
N ASP A 405 9.65 -31.65 11.45
CA ASP A 405 9.94 -32.72 12.40
C ASP A 405 10.68 -32.10 13.60
N PRO A 406 10.09 -32.06 14.81
CA PRO A 406 10.76 -31.52 15.99
C PRO A 406 11.74 -32.57 16.52
N ALA A 407 12.87 -32.71 15.85
CA ALA A 407 13.94 -33.54 16.37
C ALA A 407 14.60 -32.82 17.56
N VAL A 408 14.56 -33.54 18.70
CA VAL A 408 15.33 -33.36 19.94
C VAL A 408 14.74 -32.42 21.00
N ARG A 409 13.61 -32.83 21.59
CA ARG A 409 13.52 -32.80 23.06
C ARG A 409 14.27 -34.04 23.57
N GLU A 410 15.54 -33.86 23.90
CA GLU A 410 16.20 -34.78 24.83
C GLU A 410 15.45 -34.69 26.16
N GLU A 411 14.62 -35.70 26.42
CA GLU A 411 14.26 -36.11 27.78
C GLU A 411 15.54 -36.45 28.51
N ASN A 412 16.18 -35.45 29.12
CA ASN A 412 17.01 -35.71 30.29
C ASN A 412 16.10 -35.80 31.51
N GLY A 413 15.35 -36.90 31.55
CA GLY A 413 15.03 -37.53 32.82
C GLY A 413 16.24 -38.38 33.19
N ASP A 414 17.07 -37.88 34.11
CA ASP A 414 17.68 -38.80 35.07
C ASP A 414 17.64 -38.23 36.48
N ALA A 415 17.21 -39.12 37.36
CA ALA A 415 16.93 -38.90 38.75
C ALA A 415 18.14 -39.30 39.61
N ARG A 416 18.19 -38.78 40.86
CA ARG A 416 19.14 -39.09 41.95
C ARG A 416 20.51 -38.42 41.75
N LYS A 417 21.00 -37.54 42.61
CA LYS A 417 21.04 -37.54 44.09
C LYS A 417 21.15 -36.12 44.61
#